data_AF-A0A2A7MLC6-F1
#
_entry.id   AF-A0A2A7MLC6-F1
#
_cell.length_a   1.000
_cell.length_b   1.000
_cell.length_c   1.000
_cell.angle_alpha   90.00
_cell.angle_beta   90.00
_cell.angle_gamma   90.00
#
_symmetry.space_group_name_H-M   'P 1'
#
loop_
_entity.id
_entity.type
_entity.pdbx_description
1 polymer ?
#
loop_
_entity_poly.entity_id
_entity_poly.type
_entity_poly.pdbx_seq_one_letter_code
_entity_poly.pdbx_strand_id
1 'polypeptide(L)'
;MKIGKVEIQTIDIVTFLGMIITLFTSILNLFQNKKSMYINNITKYRVTWLDELKNHISKLKELSNVTNLYIISRDIRDKMNFRCELERSIALIKMHLNFSKKLDRKVMNNIEEIKSIINNYLLLNYYKDELDNVDDNNILEKFYIILEIINEKCFLKELIKLGGKKQNIDELDILQLKHEIKEIYDTNTIKNIKTNSNEILQRYENELEFIQEELDEVIQIYLKIEWIKCKKETRMWPFTIYNEDKEIKKLYRSYRNQDKLN
;
A
#
# COMPACT_ATOMS: atom_id res chain seq x y z
N MET A 1 81.82 14.95 32.20
CA MET A 1 80.92 13.80 31.94
C MET A 1 79.51 14.35 31.78
N LYS A 2 79.09 14.58 30.53
CA LYS A 2 77.80 15.20 30.19
C LYS A 2 76.72 14.11 30.20
N ILE A 3 75.73 14.26 31.07
CA ILE A 3 74.47 13.51 31.03
C ILE A 3 73.40 14.54 30.63
N GLY A 4 72.71 14.23 29.53
CA GLY A 4 71.62 14.93 28.82
C GLY A 4 71.11 16.27 29.38
N LYS A 5 71.48 17.37 28.72
CA LYS A 5 70.66 18.59 28.67
C LYS A 5 70.14 18.73 27.25
N VAL A 6 68.89 18.34 27.02
CA VAL A 6 68.19 18.63 25.78
C VAL A 6 67.68 20.06 25.88
N GLU A 7 68.33 21.01 25.20
CA GLU A 7 67.73 22.32 24.94
C GLU A 7 66.67 22.10 23.86
N ILE A 8 65.41 21.94 24.28
CA ILE A 8 64.28 21.91 23.36
C ILE A 8 64.15 23.33 22.77
N GLN A 9 64.44 23.49 21.49
CA GLN A 9 64.23 24.77 20.83
C GLN A 9 62.72 25.03 20.76
N THR A 10 62.28 26.27 20.99
CA THR A 10 60.86 26.65 20.89
C THR A 10 60.26 26.27 19.53
N ILE A 11 61.11 26.22 18.50
CA ILE A 11 60.77 25.78 17.14
C ILE A 11 60.37 24.29 17.10
N ASP A 12 61.02 23.42 17.88
CA ASP A 12 60.71 21.99 17.97
C ASP A 12 59.36 21.75 18.66
N ILE A 13 59.02 22.58 19.65
CA ILE A 13 57.71 22.55 20.33
C ILE A 13 56.60 22.99 19.36
N VAL A 14 56.83 24.05 18.59
CA VAL A 14 55.86 24.58 17.61
C VAL A 14 55.63 23.58 16.47
N THR A 15 56.70 22.96 15.95
CA THR A 15 56.57 21.92 14.91
C THR A 15 55.87 20.67 15.42
N PHE A 16 56.15 20.23 16.65
CA PHE A 16 55.44 19.11 17.27
C PHE A 16 53.94 19.40 17.47
N LEU A 17 53.58 20.60 17.95
CA LEU A 17 52.19 21.05 18.04
C LEU A 17 51.51 21.10 16.67
N GLY A 18 52.20 21.60 15.64
CA GLY A 18 51.73 21.60 14.26
C GLY A 18 51.46 20.19 13.72
N MET A 19 52.32 19.22 14.04
CA MET A 19 52.11 17.81 13.69
C MET A 19 50.87 17.25 14.39
N ILE A 20 50.68 17.51 15.68
CA ILE A 20 49.50 17.06 16.43
C ILE A 20 48.22 17.63 15.82
N ILE A 21 48.17 18.94 15.54
CA ILE A 21 47.01 19.58 14.91
C ILE A 21 46.70 18.96 13.55
N THR A 22 47.72 18.69 12.74
CA THR A 22 47.56 18.07 11.42
C THR A 22 47.03 16.64 11.53
N LEU A 23 47.50 15.89 12.52
CA LEU A 23 47.06 14.51 12.80
C LEU A 23 45.60 14.50 13.26
N PHE A 24 45.24 15.39 14.20
CA PHE A 24 43.86 15.54 14.67
C PHE A 24 42.91 15.99 13.56
N THR A 25 43.29 16.99 12.75
CA THR A 25 42.46 17.46 11.63
C THR A 25 42.27 16.39 10.56
N SER A 26 43.31 15.60 10.27
CA SER A 26 43.24 14.46 9.34
C SER A 26 42.33 13.33 9.86
N ILE A 27 42.41 12.99 11.15
CA ILE A 27 41.52 12.02 11.79
C ILE A 27 40.06 12.52 11.72
N LEU A 28 39.82 13.79 12.06
CA LEU A 28 38.48 14.39 11.99
C LEU A 28 37.93 14.37 10.55
N ASN A 29 38.75 14.71 9.54
CA ASN A 29 38.35 14.66 8.13
C ASN A 29 37.99 13.24 7.67
N LEU A 30 38.73 12.21 8.11
CA LEU A 30 38.41 10.82 7.79
C LEU A 30 37.08 10.38 8.40
N PHE A 31 36.79 10.75 9.65
CA PHE A 31 35.50 10.46 10.28
C PHE A 31 34.34 11.19 9.60
N GLN A 32 34.54 12.46 9.22
CA GLN A 32 33.53 13.22 8.48
C GLN A 32 33.27 12.64 7.09
N ASN A 33 34.31 12.23 6.36
CA ASN A 33 34.17 11.63 5.02
C ASN A 33 33.46 10.27 5.05
N LYS A 34 33.83 9.37 5.97
CA LYS A 34 33.12 8.08 6.12
C LYS A 34 31.65 8.29 6.52
N LYS A 35 31.38 9.22 7.43
CA LYS A 35 30.02 9.59 7.84
C LYS A 35 29.20 10.14 6.67
N SER A 36 29.77 11.06 5.90
CA SER A 36 29.13 11.65 4.71
C SER A 36 28.79 10.58 3.67
N MET A 37 29.73 9.68 3.35
CA MET A 37 29.47 8.55 2.44
C MET A 37 28.38 7.62 2.96
N TYR A 38 28.38 7.28 4.24
CA TYR A 38 27.37 6.40 4.84
C TYR A 38 25.96 7.01 4.78
N ILE A 39 25.82 8.28 5.18
CA ILE A 39 24.54 9.01 5.11
C ILE A 39 24.07 9.13 3.66
N ASN A 40 24.98 9.43 2.73
CA ASN A 40 24.65 9.51 1.30
C ASN A 40 24.19 8.16 0.75
N ASN A 41 24.83 7.06 1.14
CA ASN A 41 24.42 5.72 0.72
C ASN A 41 23.04 5.34 1.28
N ILE A 42 22.79 5.54 2.58
CA ILE A 42 21.46 5.28 3.17
C ILE A 42 20.38 6.13 2.49
N THR A 43 20.66 7.42 2.30
CA THR A 43 19.73 8.33 1.64
C THR A 43 19.44 7.86 0.22
N LYS A 44 20.47 7.43 -0.53
CA LYS A 44 20.32 6.88 -1.87
C LYS A 44 19.42 5.64 -1.87
N TYR A 45 19.69 4.66 -1.01
CA TYR A 45 18.85 3.46 -0.90
C TYR A 45 17.41 3.80 -0.54
N ARG A 46 17.17 4.72 0.41
CA ARG A 46 15.81 5.11 0.80
C ARG A 46 15.09 5.83 -0.33
N VAL A 47 15.76 6.68 -1.10
CA VAL A 47 15.18 7.34 -2.28
C VAL A 47 14.81 6.30 -3.34
N THR A 48 15.70 5.37 -3.67
CA THR A 48 15.39 4.27 -4.61
C THR A 48 14.20 3.44 -4.14
N TRP A 49 14.16 3.10 -2.86
CA TRP A 49 13.07 2.34 -2.26
C TRP A 49 11.72 3.11 -2.30
N LEU A 50 11.73 4.43 -2.12
CA LEU A 50 10.53 5.27 -2.28
C LEU A 50 10.05 5.33 -3.73
N ASP A 51 10.98 5.41 -4.69
CA ASP A 51 10.65 5.42 -6.12
C ASP A 51 10.06 4.08 -6.57
N GLU A 52 10.61 2.95 -6.11
CA GLU A 52 10.07 1.60 -6.36
C GLU A 52 8.67 1.45 -5.78
N LEU A 53 8.46 1.85 -4.51
CA LEU A 53 7.14 1.85 -3.88
C LEU A 53 6.11 2.65 -4.69
N LYS A 54 6.48 3.86 -5.13
CA LYS A 54 5.61 4.71 -5.96
C LYS A 54 5.24 4.01 -7.27
N ASN A 55 6.20 3.37 -7.94
CA ASN A 55 5.95 2.64 -9.18
C ASN A 55 5.00 1.45 -8.97
N HIS A 56 5.16 0.70 -7.88
CA HIS A 56 4.27 -0.41 -7.56
C HIS A 56 2.83 0.06 -7.27
N ILE A 57 2.68 1.19 -6.57
CA ILE A 57 1.36 1.80 -6.32
C ILE A 57 0.73 2.30 -7.62
N SER A 58 1.51 2.96 -8.49
CA SER A 58 1.03 3.36 -9.81
C SER A 58 0.59 2.16 -10.64
N LYS A 59 1.29 1.03 -10.55
CA LYS A 59 0.88 -0.21 -11.23
C LYS A 59 -0.42 -0.78 -10.65
N LEU A 60 -0.57 -0.77 -9.33
CA LEU A 60 -1.82 -1.17 -8.68
C LEU A 60 -2.99 -0.32 -9.17
N LYS A 61 -2.81 1.01 -9.26
CA LYS A 61 -3.84 1.94 -9.77
C LYS A 61 -4.22 1.66 -11.22
N GLU A 62 -3.25 1.35 -12.06
CA GLU A 62 -3.50 0.96 -13.44
C GLU A 62 -4.35 -0.32 -13.49
N LEU A 63 -4.00 -1.34 -12.70
CA LEU A 63 -4.74 -2.60 -12.63
C LEU A 63 -6.16 -2.42 -12.04
N SER A 64 -6.33 -1.48 -11.11
CA SER A 64 -7.61 -1.16 -10.49
C SER A 64 -8.44 -0.14 -11.28
N ASN A 65 -8.01 0.26 -12.47
CA ASN A 65 -8.80 1.17 -13.31
C ASN A 65 -10.02 0.45 -13.87
N VAL A 66 -11.19 1.09 -13.76
CA VAL A 66 -12.49 0.57 -14.23
C VAL A 66 -12.43 0.11 -15.69
N THR A 67 -11.75 0.85 -16.55
CA THR A 67 -11.58 0.47 -17.98
C THR A 67 -10.83 -0.86 -18.14
N ASN A 68 -9.79 -1.10 -17.33
CA ASN A 68 -9.06 -2.35 -17.36
C ASN A 68 -9.91 -3.50 -16.81
N LEU A 69 -10.67 -3.25 -15.74
CA LEU A 69 -11.57 -4.25 -15.17
C LEU A 69 -12.69 -4.65 -16.15
N TYR A 70 -13.19 -3.71 -16.96
CA TYR A 70 -14.17 -3.97 -18.01
C TYR A 70 -13.61 -4.78 -19.19
N ILE A 71 -12.36 -4.55 -19.58
CA ILE A 71 -11.70 -5.33 -20.63
C ILE A 71 -11.47 -6.77 -20.14
N ILE A 72 -11.01 -6.92 -18.90
CA ILE A 72 -10.64 -8.22 -18.33
C ILE A 72 -11.86 -9.06 -17.96
N SER A 73 -12.99 -8.44 -17.59
CA SER A 73 -14.23 -9.19 -17.37
C SER A 73 -14.67 -9.94 -18.63
N ARG A 74 -14.35 -9.44 -19.83
CA ARG A 74 -14.74 -10.02 -21.13
C ARG A 74 -13.81 -11.09 -21.69
N ASP A 75 -12.50 -11.05 -21.44
CA ASP A 75 -11.54 -12.06 -21.97
C ASP A 75 -11.07 -13.05 -20.89
N ILE A 76 -11.38 -14.34 -21.08
CA ILE A 76 -11.05 -15.41 -20.13
C ILE A 76 -9.53 -15.64 -20.01
N ARG A 77 -8.76 -15.47 -21.10
CA ARG A 77 -7.31 -15.76 -21.09
C ARG A 77 -6.49 -14.77 -20.29
N ASP A 78 -6.97 -13.54 -20.16
CA ASP A 78 -6.27 -12.47 -19.44
C ASP A 78 -6.58 -12.43 -17.93
N LYS A 79 -7.65 -13.12 -17.47
CA LYS A 79 -8.08 -13.12 -16.06
C LYS A 79 -7.03 -13.69 -15.10
N MET A 80 -6.37 -14.79 -15.46
CA MET A 80 -5.36 -15.41 -14.60
C MET A 80 -4.08 -14.56 -14.53
N ASN A 81 -3.63 -14.04 -15.66
CA ASN A 81 -2.45 -13.15 -15.72
C ASN A 81 -2.71 -11.87 -14.92
N PHE A 82 -3.89 -11.29 -15.07
CA PHE A 82 -4.30 -10.13 -14.28
C PHE A 82 -4.26 -10.42 -12.78
N ARG A 83 -4.83 -11.53 -12.32
CA ARG A 83 -4.84 -11.89 -10.89
C ARG A 83 -3.42 -12.05 -10.36
N CYS A 84 -2.54 -12.70 -11.12
CA CYS A 84 -1.13 -12.85 -10.76
C CYS A 84 -0.42 -11.50 -10.66
N GLU A 85 -0.63 -10.59 -11.61
CA GLU A 85 -0.05 -9.24 -11.61
C GLU A 85 -0.58 -8.36 -10.47
N LEU A 86 -1.87 -8.48 -10.14
CA LEU A 86 -2.49 -7.81 -8.99
C LEU A 86 -1.86 -8.29 -7.68
N GLU A 87 -1.82 -9.60 -7.44
CA GLU A 87 -1.22 -10.19 -6.23
C GLU A 87 0.26 -9.85 -6.12
N ARG A 88 0.99 -9.88 -7.24
CA ARG A 88 2.40 -9.49 -7.29
C ARG A 88 2.59 -8.03 -6.89
N SER A 89 1.80 -7.12 -7.46
CA SER A 89 1.89 -5.68 -7.17
C SER A 89 1.60 -5.41 -5.70
N ILE A 90 0.55 -6.05 -5.15
CA ILE A 90 0.20 -5.95 -3.74
C ILE A 90 1.34 -6.47 -2.86
N ALA A 91 1.84 -7.69 -3.12
CA ALA A 91 2.91 -8.29 -2.34
C ALA A 91 4.17 -7.41 -2.32
N LEU A 92 4.55 -6.86 -3.49
CA LEU A 92 5.69 -5.95 -3.59
C LEU A 92 5.47 -4.69 -2.74
N ILE A 93 4.29 -4.07 -2.77
CA ILE A 93 3.99 -2.92 -1.91
C ILE A 93 4.10 -3.31 -0.43
N LYS A 94 3.56 -4.47 -0.02
CA LYS A 94 3.63 -4.95 1.37
C LYS A 94 5.07 -5.16 1.84
N MET A 95 5.94 -5.68 0.98
CA MET A 95 7.36 -5.90 1.31
C MET A 95 8.11 -4.59 1.51
N HIS A 96 7.65 -3.51 0.88
CA HIS A 96 8.19 -2.20 1.08
C HIS A 96 7.71 -1.66 2.45
N LEU A 97 6.41 -1.69 2.75
CA LEU A 97 5.85 -1.04 3.94
C LEU A 97 6.33 -1.64 5.28
N ASN A 98 6.46 -0.79 6.30
CA ASN A 98 6.81 -1.24 7.65
C ASN A 98 5.56 -1.34 8.55
N PHE A 99 5.15 -2.57 8.89
CA PHE A 99 3.91 -2.89 9.63
C PHE A 99 3.70 -2.15 10.95
N SER A 100 4.76 -1.61 11.56
CA SER A 100 4.67 -0.98 12.88
C SER A 100 4.07 0.43 12.84
N LYS A 101 4.27 1.19 11.75
CA LYS A 101 3.84 2.59 11.74
C LYS A 101 2.37 2.75 11.34
N LYS A 102 1.78 3.87 11.76
CA LYS A 102 0.36 4.17 11.54
C LYS A 102 0.03 4.41 10.07
N LEU A 103 0.89 5.14 9.33
CA LEU A 103 0.68 5.42 7.92
C LEU A 103 0.83 4.15 7.06
N ASP A 104 1.88 3.36 7.31
CA ASP A 104 2.07 2.07 6.62
C ASP A 104 0.85 1.16 6.77
N ARG A 105 0.27 1.08 7.98
CA ARG A 105 -0.98 0.35 8.23
C ARG A 105 -2.17 0.91 7.45
N LYS A 106 -2.27 2.24 7.32
CA LYS A 106 -3.34 2.86 6.53
C LYS A 106 -3.21 2.52 5.05
N VAL A 107 -2.00 2.63 4.50
CA VAL A 107 -1.71 2.20 3.10
C VAL A 107 -2.09 0.74 2.91
N MET A 108 -1.69 -0.13 3.84
CA MET A 108 -1.99 -1.57 3.80
C MET A 108 -3.50 -1.84 3.74
N ASN A 109 -4.28 -1.18 4.59
CA ASN A 109 -5.73 -1.35 4.63
C ASN A 109 -6.37 -0.94 3.30
N ASN A 110 -6.01 0.23 2.76
CA ASN A 110 -6.55 0.70 1.49
C ASN A 110 -6.21 -0.26 0.34
N ILE A 111 -5.00 -0.85 0.32
CA ILE A 111 -4.60 -1.83 -0.71
C ILE A 111 -5.40 -3.13 -0.59
N GLU A 112 -5.62 -3.63 0.62
CA GLU A 112 -6.47 -4.81 0.84
C GLU A 112 -7.93 -4.56 0.46
N GLU A 113 -8.42 -3.35 0.70
CA GLU A 113 -9.78 -2.95 0.33
C GLU A 113 -9.94 -2.88 -1.20
N ILE A 114 -8.99 -2.25 -1.90
CA ILE A 114 -8.91 -2.25 -3.36
C ILE A 114 -8.93 -3.69 -3.90
N LYS A 115 -8.12 -4.58 -3.32
CA LYS A 115 -8.09 -6.00 -3.72
C LYS A 115 -9.45 -6.67 -3.55
N SER A 116 -10.10 -6.44 -2.41
CA SER A 116 -11.41 -7.02 -2.12
C SER A 116 -12.45 -6.55 -3.15
N ILE A 117 -12.50 -5.24 -3.42
CA ILE A 117 -13.47 -4.66 -4.37
C ILE A 117 -13.24 -5.20 -5.78
N ILE A 118 -11.98 -5.26 -6.24
CA ILE A 118 -11.65 -5.82 -7.57
C ILE A 118 -12.11 -7.28 -7.67
N ASN A 119 -11.83 -8.09 -6.65
CA ASN A 119 -12.25 -9.49 -6.64
C ASN A 119 -13.78 -9.62 -6.66
N ASN A 120 -14.48 -8.81 -5.88
CA ASN A 120 -15.94 -8.82 -5.82
C ASN A 120 -16.56 -8.35 -7.15
N TYR A 121 -15.99 -7.33 -7.78
CA TYR A 121 -16.38 -6.86 -9.11
C TYR A 121 -16.21 -7.94 -10.18
N LEU A 122 -15.07 -8.63 -10.20
CA LEU A 122 -14.81 -9.71 -11.17
C LEU A 122 -15.72 -10.92 -10.95
N LEU A 123 -15.97 -11.30 -9.69
CA LEU A 123 -16.86 -12.41 -9.35
C LEU A 123 -18.32 -12.09 -9.67
N LEU A 124 -18.77 -10.85 -9.45
CA LEU A 124 -20.12 -10.42 -9.82
C LEU A 124 -20.31 -10.37 -11.35
N ASN A 125 -19.30 -9.94 -12.11
CA ASN A 125 -19.35 -10.04 -13.57
C ASN A 125 -19.41 -11.48 -14.05
N TYR A 126 -18.58 -12.37 -13.49
CA TYR A 126 -18.65 -13.79 -13.80
C TYR A 126 -20.03 -14.39 -13.48
N TYR A 127 -20.57 -14.05 -12.32
CA TYR A 127 -21.90 -14.45 -11.89
C TYR A 127 -22.99 -14.01 -12.86
N LYS A 128 -22.93 -12.75 -13.30
CA LYS A 128 -23.86 -12.18 -14.27
C LYS A 128 -23.77 -12.88 -15.62
N ASP A 129 -22.56 -13.04 -16.17
CA ASP A 129 -22.34 -13.67 -17.48
C ASP A 129 -22.82 -15.13 -17.52
N GLU A 130 -22.59 -15.89 -16.45
CA GLU A 130 -23.04 -17.28 -16.35
C GLU A 130 -24.57 -17.40 -16.19
N LEU A 131 -25.23 -16.41 -15.57
CA LEU A 131 -26.68 -16.41 -15.39
C LEU A 131 -27.46 -15.75 -16.53
N ASP A 132 -26.81 -14.91 -17.35
CA ASP A 132 -27.43 -14.32 -18.55
C ASP A 132 -27.78 -15.39 -19.59
N ASN A 133 -27.08 -16.54 -19.58
CA ASN A 133 -27.24 -17.62 -20.55
C ASN A 133 -28.19 -18.76 -20.11
N VAL A 134 -28.93 -18.60 -19.01
CA VAL A 134 -29.69 -19.70 -18.37
C VAL A 134 -31.19 -19.40 -18.35
N ASP A 135 -31.99 -20.40 -18.73
CA ASP A 135 -33.44 -20.34 -18.63
C ASP A 135 -33.90 -20.15 -17.17
N ASP A 136 -34.94 -19.33 -16.98
CA ASP A 136 -35.48 -18.96 -15.68
C ASP A 136 -35.80 -20.14 -14.75
N ASN A 137 -36.16 -21.29 -15.32
CA ASN A 137 -36.48 -22.51 -14.56
C ASN A 137 -35.25 -23.19 -13.95
N ASN A 138 -34.05 -22.96 -14.51
CA ASN A 138 -32.80 -23.60 -14.09
C ASN A 138 -31.83 -22.62 -13.40
N ILE A 139 -32.21 -21.35 -13.26
CA ILE A 139 -31.39 -20.31 -12.64
C ILE A 139 -30.93 -20.70 -11.22
N LEU A 140 -31.82 -21.29 -10.41
CA LEU A 140 -31.50 -21.69 -9.03
C LEU A 140 -30.45 -22.80 -8.97
N GLU A 141 -30.54 -23.79 -9.85
CA GLU A 141 -29.61 -24.91 -9.89
C GLU A 141 -28.22 -24.46 -10.36
N LYS A 142 -28.18 -23.66 -11.43
CA LYS A 142 -26.92 -23.05 -11.91
C LYS A 142 -26.31 -22.13 -10.84
N PHE A 143 -27.14 -21.36 -10.12
CA PHE A 143 -26.69 -20.53 -9.01
C PHE A 143 -25.95 -21.34 -7.94
N TYR A 144 -26.51 -22.48 -7.52
CA TYR A 144 -25.86 -23.33 -6.53
C TYR A 144 -24.56 -23.96 -7.05
N ILE A 145 -24.48 -24.31 -8.33
CA ILE A 145 -23.23 -24.79 -8.94
C ILE A 145 -22.15 -23.71 -8.89
N ILE A 146 -22.50 -22.46 -9.25
CA ILE A 146 -21.56 -21.33 -9.19
C ILE A 146 -21.11 -21.07 -7.75
N LEU A 147 -22.05 -21.12 -6.80
CA LEU A 147 -21.77 -20.90 -5.38
C LEU A 147 -20.80 -21.96 -4.81
N GLU A 148 -20.89 -23.20 -5.27
CA GLU A 148 -19.94 -24.25 -4.86
C GLU A 148 -18.51 -23.98 -5.33
N ILE A 149 -18.33 -23.36 -6.50
CA ILE A 149 -17.01 -23.04 -7.07
C ILE A 149 -16.33 -21.89 -6.32
N ILE A 150 -17.11 -20.95 -5.79
CA ILE A 150 -16.60 -19.75 -5.12
C ILE A 150 -16.07 -20.10 -3.73
N ASN A 151 -14.79 -19.79 -3.47
CA ASN A 151 -14.16 -19.97 -2.16
C ASN A 151 -13.70 -18.65 -1.52
N GLU A 152 -14.03 -17.51 -2.13
CA GLU A 152 -13.63 -16.20 -1.63
C GLU A 152 -14.57 -15.72 -0.51
N LYS A 153 -14.09 -15.80 0.74
CA LYS A 153 -14.87 -15.47 1.95
C LYS A 153 -15.49 -14.07 1.91
N CYS A 154 -14.74 -13.07 1.44
CA CYS A 154 -15.22 -11.68 1.37
C CYS A 154 -16.41 -11.54 0.42
N PHE A 155 -16.37 -12.19 -0.74
CA PHE A 155 -17.46 -12.16 -1.70
C PHE A 155 -18.72 -12.87 -1.16
N LEU A 156 -18.55 -14.02 -0.49
CA LEU A 156 -19.68 -14.73 0.12
C LEU A 156 -20.39 -13.89 1.19
N LYS A 157 -19.63 -13.19 2.04
CA LYS A 157 -20.20 -12.24 3.02
C LYS A 157 -20.99 -11.14 2.33
N GLU A 158 -20.51 -10.69 1.17
CA GLU A 158 -21.16 -9.64 0.42
C GLU A 158 -22.45 -10.10 -0.27
N LEU A 159 -22.49 -11.32 -0.80
CA LEU A 159 -23.73 -11.94 -1.27
C LEU A 159 -24.78 -12.00 -0.16
N ILE A 160 -24.42 -12.40 1.07
CA ILE A 160 -25.36 -12.41 2.20
C ILE A 160 -25.93 -11.00 2.49
N LYS A 161 -25.08 -9.96 2.41
CA LYS A 161 -25.51 -8.56 2.56
C LYS A 161 -26.47 -8.14 1.44
N LEU A 162 -26.17 -8.53 0.19
CA LEU A 162 -27.02 -8.25 -0.97
C LEU A 162 -28.38 -8.97 -0.89
N GLY A 163 -28.40 -10.18 -0.33
CA GLY A 163 -29.62 -10.92 -0.01
C GLY A 163 -30.43 -10.34 1.16
N GLY A 164 -29.99 -9.24 1.78
CA GLY A 164 -30.76 -8.47 2.76
C GLY A 164 -30.59 -8.89 4.23
N LYS A 165 -29.68 -9.82 4.55
CA LYS A 165 -29.46 -10.28 5.94
C LYS A 165 -28.34 -9.48 6.61
N LYS A 166 -28.66 -8.78 7.70
CA LYS A 166 -27.69 -8.13 8.62
C LYS A 166 -27.43 -9.04 9.81
N GLN A 167 -26.66 -10.11 9.65
CA GLN A 167 -26.20 -10.95 10.77
C GLN A 167 -24.74 -10.66 11.11
N ASN A 168 -24.25 -11.23 12.22
CA ASN A 168 -22.85 -11.14 12.62
C ASN A 168 -22.03 -12.16 11.79
N ILE A 169 -21.84 -11.84 10.50
CA ILE A 169 -21.29 -12.75 9.48
C ILE A 169 -19.76 -12.95 9.62
N ASP A 170 -19.12 -12.20 10.51
CA ASP A 170 -17.67 -12.06 10.49
C ASP A 170 -16.90 -13.31 10.91
N GLU A 171 -17.50 -14.09 11.81
CA GLU A 171 -16.92 -15.31 12.37
C GLU A 171 -17.26 -16.59 11.59
N LEU A 172 -18.21 -16.53 10.65
CA LEU A 172 -18.66 -17.71 9.90
C LEU A 172 -17.57 -18.25 8.96
N ASP A 173 -17.48 -19.57 8.84
CA ASP A 173 -16.62 -20.25 7.87
C ASP A 173 -17.26 -20.31 6.46
N ILE A 174 -16.47 -20.57 5.42
CA ILE A 174 -16.90 -20.63 4.01
C ILE A 174 -18.11 -21.55 3.81
N LEU A 175 -18.09 -22.74 4.43
CA LEU A 175 -19.21 -23.69 4.35
C LEU A 175 -20.49 -23.12 4.97
N GLN A 176 -20.37 -22.43 6.10
CA GLN A 176 -21.51 -21.80 6.77
C GLN A 176 -22.06 -20.63 5.95
N LEU A 177 -21.17 -19.82 5.35
CA LEU A 177 -21.56 -18.73 4.45
C LEU A 177 -22.33 -19.25 3.23
N LYS A 178 -21.85 -20.32 2.58
CA LYS A 178 -22.55 -20.94 1.44
C LYS A 178 -23.93 -21.46 1.84
N HIS A 179 -24.05 -22.07 3.03
CA HIS A 179 -25.34 -22.53 3.55
C HIS A 179 -26.31 -21.36 3.75
N GLU A 180 -25.88 -20.28 4.41
CA GLU A 180 -26.73 -19.11 4.59
C GLU A 180 -27.18 -18.49 3.26
N ILE A 181 -26.29 -18.42 2.27
CA ILE A 181 -26.65 -17.93 0.93
C ILE A 181 -27.73 -18.81 0.30
N LYS A 182 -27.62 -20.14 0.40
CA LYS A 182 -28.65 -21.07 -0.11
C LYS A 182 -30.01 -20.92 0.57
N GLU A 183 -30.03 -20.54 1.85
CA GLU A 183 -31.29 -20.27 2.56
C GLU A 183 -31.92 -18.93 2.17
N ILE A 184 -31.11 -17.93 1.84
CA ILE A 184 -31.58 -16.58 1.51
C ILE A 184 -32.02 -16.47 0.05
N TYR A 185 -31.30 -17.12 -0.85
CA TYR A 185 -31.45 -16.91 -2.29
C TYR A 185 -32.49 -17.85 -2.89
N ASP A 186 -33.66 -17.31 -3.20
CA ASP A 186 -34.65 -17.93 -4.08
C ASP A 186 -34.54 -17.41 -5.52
N THR A 187 -35.32 -18.00 -6.43
CA THR A 187 -35.33 -17.60 -7.86
C THR A 187 -35.62 -16.10 -8.04
N ASN A 188 -36.46 -15.51 -7.20
CA ASN A 188 -36.82 -14.10 -7.28
C ASN A 188 -35.66 -13.20 -6.83
N THR A 189 -34.96 -13.58 -5.75
CA THR A 189 -33.79 -12.87 -5.23
C THR A 189 -32.65 -12.89 -6.24
N ILE A 190 -32.41 -14.04 -6.87
CA ILE A 190 -31.40 -14.18 -7.94
C ILE A 190 -31.76 -13.28 -9.13
N LYS A 191 -33.03 -13.28 -9.57
CA LYS A 191 -33.50 -12.39 -10.64
C LYS A 191 -33.33 -10.92 -10.27
N ASN A 192 -33.67 -10.52 -9.05
CA ASN A 192 -33.50 -9.15 -8.59
C ASN A 192 -32.02 -8.72 -8.58
N ILE A 193 -31.12 -9.59 -8.15
CA ILE A 193 -29.67 -9.32 -8.19
C ILE A 193 -29.16 -9.26 -9.62
N LYS A 194 -29.65 -10.12 -10.52
CA LYS A 194 -29.36 -10.06 -11.96
C LYS A 194 -29.80 -8.73 -12.57
N THR A 195 -31.00 -8.25 -12.24
CA THR A 195 -31.51 -6.96 -12.72
C THR A 195 -30.71 -5.78 -12.16
N ASN A 196 -30.36 -5.83 -10.88
CA ASN A 196 -29.64 -4.75 -10.20
C ASN A 196 -28.11 -4.88 -10.30
N SER A 197 -27.59 -5.89 -11.00
CA SER A 197 -26.15 -6.18 -11.03
C SER A 197 -25.34 -5.00 -11.58
N ASN A 198 -25.87 -4.28 -12.56
CA ASN A 198 -25.22 -3.10 -13.14
C ASN A 198 -25.09 -1.97 -12.11
N GLU A 199 -26.12 -1.74 -11.29
CA GLU A 199 -26.06 -0.74 -10.23
C GLU A 199 -25.06 -1.15 -9.14
N ILE A 200 -25.00 -2.45 -8.82
CA ILE A 200 -24.02 -2.98 -7.86
C ILE A 200 -22.59 -2.81 -8.40
N LEU A 201 -22.36 -3.13 -9.68
CA LEU A 201 -21.06 -2.92 -10.33
C LEU A 201 -20.66 -1.46 -10.31
N GLN A 202 -21.59 -0.55 -10.61
CA GLN A 202 -21.33 0.89 -10.56
C GLN A 202 -20.99 1.37 -9.13
N ARG A 203 -21.58 0.78 -8.09
CA ARG A 203 -21.17 1.07 -6.71
C ARG A 203 -19.74 0.66 -6.44
N TYR A 204 -19.31 -0.53 -6.90
CA TYR A 204 -17.91 -0.94 -6.76
C TYR A 204 -16.96 -0.02 -7.52
N GLU A 205 -17.33 0.43 -8.72
CA GLU A 205 -16.52 1.39 -9.48
C GLU A 205 -16.32 2.69 -8.69
N ASN A 206 -17.40 3.24 -8.11
CA ASN A 206 -17.34 4.45 -7.30
C ASN A 206 -16.55 4.26 -5.99
N GLU A 207 -16.74 3.13 -5.29
CA GLU A 207 -15.98 2.81 -4.08
C GLU A 207 -14.49 2.65 -4.39
N LEU A 208 -14.17 2.02 -5.52
CA LEU A 208 -12.80 1.83 -5.97
C LEU A 208 -12.11 3.16 -6.30
N GLU A 209 -12.82 4.08 -6.96
CA GLU A 209 -12.33 5.43 -7.23
C GLU A 209 -12.05 6.20 -5.93
N PHE A 210 -13.00 6.17 -4.98
CA PHE A 210 -12.86 6.82 -3.68
C PHE A 210 -11.64 6.30 -2.88
N ILE A 211 -11.45 4.98 -2.81
CA ILE A 211 -10.32 4.41 -2.06
C ILE A 211 -8.99 4.69 -2.77
N GLN A 212 -8.97 4.76 -4.11
CA GLN A 212 -7.78 5.17 -4.85
C GLN A 212 -7.39 6.63 -4.54
N GLU A 213 -8.36 7.54 -4.46
CA GLU A 213 -8.12 8.92 -4.04
C GLU A 213 -7.57 8.99 -2.60
N GLU A 214 -8.15 8.22 -1.68
CA GLU A 214 -7.65 8.16 -0.31
C GLU A 214 -6.22 7.58 -0.25
N LEU A 215 -5.94 6.54 -1.05
CA LEU A 215 -4.60 5.95 -1.16
C LEU A 215 -3.60 7.00 -1.68
N ASP A 216 -3.97 7.80 -2.67
CA ASP A 216 -3.13 8.89 -3.17
C ASP A 216 -2.80 9.90 -2.08
N GLU A 217 -3.79 10.36 -1.30
CA GLU A 217 -3.56 11.31 -0.19
C GLU A 217 -2.56 10.72 0.83
N VAL A 218 -2.79 9.47 1.23
CA VAL A 218 -1.94 8.80 2.23
C VAL A 218 -0.53 8.60 1.71
N ILE A 219 -0.35 8.20 0.45
CA ILE A 219 0.96 8.00 -0.17
C ILE A 219 1.70 9.32 -0.36
N GLN A 220 1.02 10.39 -0.78
CA GLN A 220 1.66 11.71 -0.88
C GLN A 220 2.20 12.17 0.47
N ILE A 221 1.42 12.01 1.54
CA ILE A 221 1.84 12.32 2.91
C ILE A 221 3.03 11.43 3.31
N TYR A 222 2.96 10.13 3.04
CA TYR A 222 4.00 9.16 3.32
C TYR A 222 5.34 9.55 2.68
N LEU A 223 5.34 9.75 1.36
CA LEU A 223 6.52 10.13 0.59
C LEU A 223 7.10 11.45 1.10
N LYS A 224 6.24 12.42 1.44
CA LYS A 224 6.67 13.73 1.95
C LYS A 224 7.35 13.62 3.32
N ILE A 225 6.85 12.76 4.19
CA ILE A 225 7.42 12.51 5.52
C ILE A 225 8.80 11.88 5.40
N GLU A 226 8.93 10.81 4.62
CA GLU A 226 10.22 10.15 4.43
C GLU A 226 11.23 11.09 3.77
N TRP A 227 10.80 11.95 2.84
CA TRP A 227 11.64 13.01 2.27
C TRP A 227 12.11 14.05 3.30
N ILE A 228 11.20 14.53 4.17
CA ILE A 228 11.55 15.47 5.25
C ILE A 228 12.52 14.81 6.23
N LYS A 229 12.31 13.53 6.53
CA LYS A 229 13.19 12.73 7.40
C LYS A 229 14.60 12.63 6.83
N CYS A 230 14.74 12.27 5.55
CA CYS A 230 16.02 12.29 4.84
C CYS A 230 16.73 13.65 4.92
N LYS A 231 15.99 14.75 4.72
CA LYS A 231 16.55 16.10 4.81
C LYS A 231 17.02 16.49 6.21
N LYS A 232 16.31 16.05 7.25
CA LYS A 232 16.70 16.34 8.65
C LYS A 232 17.90 15.48 9.07
N GLU A 233 17.89 14.20 8.72
CA GLU A 233 19.00 13.28 8.99
C GLU A 233 20.29 13.72 8.30
N THR A 234 20.25 14.13 7.04
CA THR A 234 21.42 14.66 6.32
C THR A 234 22.00 15.94 6.94
N ARG A 235 21.18 16.78 7.56
CA ARG A 235 21.60 18.07 8.15
C ARG A 235 22.05 17.99 9.61
N MET A 236 21.44 17.13 10.43
CA MET A 236 21.55 17.22 11.89
C MET A 236 21.93 15.90 12.59
N TRP A 237 22.36 14.87 11.85
CA TRP A 237 22.81 13.62 12.46
C TRP A 237 23.97 13.82 13.45
N PRO A 238 23.94 13.25 14.68
CA PRO A 238 22.98 12.24 15.20
C PRO A 238 21.83 12.82 16.06
N PHE A 239 21.74 14.14 16.23
CA PHE A 239 20.87 14.78 17.24
C PHE A 239 19.48 15.13 16.70
N THR A 240 18.86 14.24 15.94
CA THR A 240 17.53 14.47 15.37
C THR A 240 16.43 13.91 16.26
N ILE A 241 15.77 14.78 17.04
CA ILE A 241 14.44 14.49 17.57
C ILE A 241 13.42 14.76 16.45
N TYR A 242 13.09 13.73 15.67
CA TYR A 242 12.06 13.82 14.64
C TYR A 242 10.71 13.36 15.21
N ASN A 243 9.77 14.30 15.37
CA ASN A 243 8.40 13.97 15.76
C ASN A 243 7.54 13.76 14.50
N GLU A 244 7.45 12.50 14.08
CA GLU A 244 6.71 12.06 12.88
C GLU A 244 5.23 12.43 12.97
N ASP A 245 4.58 12.20 14.12
CA ASP A 245 3.16 12.50 14.33
C ASP A 245 2.80 13.98 14.16
N LYS A 246 3.68 14.89 14.60
CA LYS A 246 3.48 16.33 14.46
C LYS A 246 3.53 16.75 12.98
N GLU A 247 4.47 16.20 12.22
CA GLU A 247 4.59 16.50 10.78
C GLU A 247 3.43 15.89 9.98
N ILE A 248 3.01 14.65 10.33
CA ILE A 248 1.80 14.02 9.76
C ILE A 248 0.59 14.95 9.92
N LYS A 249 0.29 15.39 11.15
CA LYS A 249 -0.85 16.28 11.43
C LYS A 249 -0.77 17.60 10.67
N LYS A 250 0.44 18.13 10.48
CA LYS A 250 0.66 19.36 9.72
C LYS A 250 0.37 19.16 8.23
N LEU A 251 0.82 18.06 7.65
CA LEU A 251 0.59 17.74 6.24
C LEU A 251 -0.89 17.49 5.94
N TYR A 252 -1.59 16.72 6.78
CA TYR A 252 -3.04 16.54 6.63
C TYR A 252 -3.80 17.87 6.65
N ARG A 253 -3.38 18.83 7.49
CA ARG A 253 -4.00 20.16 7.53
C ARG A 253 -3.69 20.99 6.28
N SER A 254 -2.49 20.89 5.72
CA SER A 254 -2.16 21.64 4.51
C SER A 254 -2.91 21.13 3.30
N TYR A 255 -3.00 19.80 3.13
CA TYR A 255 -3.71 19.21 1.99
C TYR A 255 -5.22 19.47 2.07
N ARG A 256 -5.87 19.23 3.22
CA ARG A 256 -7.30 19.56 3.40
C ARG A 256 -7.67 21.04 3.29
N ASN A 257 -6.73 21.94 3.56
CA ASN A 257 -6.98 23.38 3.40
C ASN A 257 -6.78 23.83 1.94
N GLN A 258 -5.99 23.12 1.15
CA GLN A 258 -5.87 23.36 -0.29
C GLN A 258 -7.16 22.98 -1.02
N ASP A 259 -7.84 21.91 -0.60
CA ASP A 259 -9.14 21.49 -1.16
C ASP A 259 -10.30 22.47 -0.83
N LYS A 260 -10.09 23.42 0.09
CA LYS A 260 -11.07 24.48 0.42
C LYS A 260 -10.80 25.81 -0.27
N LEU A 261 -9.64 25.95 -0.92
CA LEU A 261 -9.19 27.15 -1.61
C LEU A 261 -9.30 27.04 -3.14
N ASN A 262 -9.61 25.84 -3.63
CA ASN A 262 -10.02 25.55 -5.00
C ASN A 262 -11.53 25.33 -5.05
#